data_AF-A0A023FC80-F1
#
_entry.id   AF-A0A023FC80-F1
#
_cell.length_a   1.000
_cell.length_b   1.000
_cell.length_c   1.000
_cell.angle_alpha   90.00
_cell.angle_beta   90.00
_cell.angle_gamma   90.00
#
_symmetry.space_group_name_H-M   'P 1'
#
loop_
_entity.id
_entity.type
_entity.pdbx_description
1 polymer ?
#
loop_
_entity_poly.entity_id
_entity_poly.type
_entity_poly.pdbx_seq_one_letter_code
_entity_poly.pdbx_strand_id
1 'polypeptide(L)'
;MKTGHRRMPDDDPLCCCEYISELGERSHILACLCDCEALDTAFDRLFTCRRVPAPYWSRIKATAMDRIRVPWLGGAKRVELDLVSPIILLPTVLLLACHSWTMLMITFSVLPFALYFIHRRCSSSRTRTKFFLSWTVTSLVVLLGVFQLEVVPYLEILFSENTVLMLAVAFTCLCAYQVHSCPPDLVATGVTLEAGKSVEACSVNVPYSETEDAKCSVCQVVQPPRCSHCHLCGRCFLKRDHHCVWLDTCIGEKNHRAFILGLLGLVVSLIYGANLTLTTVCRPKMLWDTFLIPDNCFEVYEDIHISLCFVSAVYALLVSIPVALMLFQQLWLVAINTTIYEMRRHKIGVVQ
;
A
#
# COMPACT_ATOMS: atom_id res chain seq x y z
N MET A 1 -28.89 -50.52 19.97
CA MET A 1 -28.03 -49.44 20.48
C MET A 1 -27.98 -48.34 19.44
N LYS A 2 -28.44 -47.13 19.80
CA LYS A 2 -28.50 -45.96 18.91
C LYS A 2 -27.07 -45.47 18.65
N THR A 3 -26.55 -45.61 17.43
CA THR A 3 -25.35 -44.89 16.98
C THR A 3 -25.79 -43.46 16.64
N GLY A 4 -25.75 -42.59 17.64
CA GLY A 4 -26.07 -41.18 17.49
C GLY A 4 -25.09 -40.52 16.53
N HIS A 5 -25.62 -40.02 15.40
CA HIS A 5 -25.01 -38.95 14.65
C HIS A 5 -24.84 -37.76 15.61
N ARG A 6 -23.64 -37.57 16.14
CA ARG A 6 -23.30 -36.39 16.93
C ARG A 6 -23.21 -35.23 15.94
N ARG A 7 -24.30 -34.47 15.78
CA ARG A 7 -24.23 -33.13 15.17
C ARG A 7 -23.19 -32.35 15.96
N MET A 8 -22.16 -31.84 15.28
CA MET A 8 -21.26 -30.88 15.89
C MET A 8 -22.07 -29.62 16.22
N PRO A 9 -21.92 -29.03 17.41
CA PRO A 9 -22.55 -27.75 17.71
C PRO A 9 -21.76 -26.66 16.98
N ASP A 10 -22.35 -26.08 15.94
CA ASP A 10 -21.84 -24.87 15.26
C ASP A 10 -21.90 -23.61 16.15
N ASP A 11 -22.35 -23.73 17.41
CA ASP A 11 -22.60 -22.61 18.33
C ASP A 11 -21.57 -22.44 19.46
N ASP A 12 -20.56 -23.31 19.57
CA ASP A 12 -19.50 -23.11 20.58
C ASP A 12 -18.55 -21.98 20.13
N PRO A 13 -18.34 -20.93 20.94
CA PRO A 13 -17.47 -19.82 20.56
C PRO A 13 -16.03 -20.32 20.33
N LEU A 14 -15.47 -19.94 19.17
CA LEU A 14 -14.09 -20.25 18.83
C LEU A 14 -13.14 -19.66 19.88
N CYS A 15 -12.20 -20.48 20.37
CA CYS A 15 -11.11 -19.97 21.20
C CYS A 15 -10.20 -19.07 20.35
N CYS A 16 -9.44 -18.17 20.99
CA CYS A 16 -8.62 -17.18 20.27
C CYS A 16 -7.62 -17.79 19.28
N CYS A 17 -7.26 -19.06 19.47
CA CYS A 17 -6.29 -19.80 18.66
C CYS A 17 -6.92 -20.80 17.67
N GLU A 18 -8.25 -20.84 17.58
CA GLU A 18 -8.99 -21.76 16.72
C GLU A 18 -9.67 -21.01 15.58
N TYR A 19 -9.84 -21.72 14.46
CA TYR A 19 -10.51 -21.20 13.29
C TYR A 19 -11.21 -22.30 12.50
N ILE A 20 -12.17 -21.90 11.67
CA ILE A 20 -12.76 -22.79 10.67
C ILE A 20 -11.96 -22.63 9.37
N SER A 21 -11.45 -23.74 8.85
CA SER A 21 -10.70 -23.81 7.59
C SER A 21 -11.62 -23.57 6.39
N GLU A 22 -11.05 -23.35 5.20
CA GLU A 22 -11.85 -23.22 3.96
C GLU A 22 -12.66 -24.50 3.64
N LEU A 23 -12.34 -25.63 4.27
CA LEU A 23 -13.06 -26.90 4.16
C LEU A 23 -14.19 -27.05 5.19
N GLY A 24 -14.42 -26.04 6.04
CA GLY A 24 -15.45 -26.08 7.09
C GLY A 24 -15.02 -26.82 8.36
N GLU A 25 -13.74 -27.19 8.50
CA GLU A 25 -13.23 -27.94 9.64
C GLU A 25 -12.61 -27.02 10.69
N ARG A 26 -12.84 -27.29 11.98
CA ARG A 26 -12.18 -26.61 13.09
C ARG A 26 -10.70 -26.98 13.13
N SER A 27 -9.82 -25.98 13.11
CA SER A 27 -8.36 -26.09 13.10
C SER A 27 -7.73 -25.10 14.08
N HIS A 28 -6.43 -25.29 14.38
CA HIS A 28 -5.70 -24.51 15.37
C HIS A 28 -4.46 -23.83 14.77
N ILE A 29 -4.11 -22.62 15.23
CA ILE A 29 -2.98 -21.83 14.69
C ILE A 29 -1.65 -22.60 14.72
N LEU A 30 -1.39 -23.40 15.77
CA LEU A 30 -0.14 -24.18 15.89
C LEU A 30 0.00 -25.31 14.87
N ALA A 31 -1.05 -25.64 14.11
CA ALA A 31 -0.95 -26.57 12.97
C ALA A 31 -0.39 -25.88 11.70
N CYS A 32 0.26 -24.72 11.85
CA CYS A 32 0.64 -23.77 10.79
C CYS A 32 1.39 -24.41 9.60
N LEU A 33 2.02 -25.56 9.77
CA LEU A 33 2.71 -26.31 8.71
C LEU A 33 2.57 -27.84 8.82
N CYS A 34 1.69 -28.35 9.70
CA CYS A 34 1.44 -29.81 9.82
C CYS A 34 0.64 -30.31 8.61
N ASP A 35 0.99 -31.47 8.05
CA ASP A 35 0.33 -32.07 6.87
C ASP A 35 0.36 -31.24 5.57
N CYS A 36 1.41 -30.45 5.34
CA CYS A 36 1.61 -29.82 4.02
C CYS A 36 2.49 -30.70 3.12
N GLU A 37 1.90 -31.76 2.54
CA GLU A 37 2.58 -32.64 1.56
C GLU A 37 3.27 -31.85 0.43
N ALA A 38 2.68 -30.71 0.04
CA ALA A 38 3.25 -29.82 -0.97
C ALA A 38 4.53 -29.12 -0.51
N LEU A 39 4.61 -28.73 0.77
CA LEU A 39 5.79 -28.13 1.38
C LEU A 39 6.90 -29.16 1.54
N ASP A 40 6.56 -30.34 2.05
CA ASP A 40 7.51 -31.45 2.22
C ASP A 40 8.13 -31.85 0.88
N THR A 41 7.29 -32.01 -0.15
CA THR A 41 7.74 -32.30 -1.52
C THR A 41 8.62 -31.18 -2.08
N ALA A 42 8.36 -29.92 -1.73
CA ALA A 42 9.16 -28.79 -2.19
C ALA A 42 10.53 -28.74 -1.50
N PHE A 43 10.60 -29.00 -0.19
CA PHE A 43 11.86 -29.12 0.53
C PHE A 43 12.67 -30.33 0.06
N ASP A 44 12.04 -31.50 -0.13
CA ASP A 44 12.72 -32.68 -0.66
C ASP A 44 13.32 -32.44 -2.04
N ARG A 45 12.59 -31.74 -2.91
CA ARG A 45 13.10 -31.33 -4.24
C ARG A 45 14.21 -30.30 -4.13
N LEU A 46 14.14 -29.37 -3.18
CA LEU A 46 15.21 -28.40 -2.93
C LEU A 46 16.49 -29.09 -2.47
N PHE A 47 16.39 -30.01 -1.49
CA PHE A 47 17.52 -30.78 -0.98
C PHE A 47 18.10 -31.76 -2.01
N THR A 48 17.27 -32.26 -2.94
CA THR A 48 17.72 -33.09 -4.06
C THR A 48 18.11 -32.31 -5.31
N CYS A 49 18.21 -30.96 -5.22
CA CYS A 49 18.57 -30.06 -6.33
C CYS A 49 17.68 -30.21 -7.59
N ARG A 50 16.41 -30.56 -7.41
CA ARG A 50 15.39 -30.69 -8.46
C ARG A 50 14.49 -29.45 -8.48
N ARG A 51 14.05 -29.02 -9.68
CA ARG A 51 13.10 -27.89 -9.79
C ARG A 51 11.74 -28.26 -9.16
N VAL A 52 11.22 -27.34 -8.34
CA VAL A 52 9.86 -27.37 -7.81
C VAL A 52 8.89 -26.86 -8.88
N PRO A 53 7.89 -27.65 -9.32
CA PRO A 53 6.92 -27.22 -10.32
C PRO A 53 6.05 -26.06 -9.82
N ALA A 54 5.66 -25.15 -10.72
CA ALA A 54 4.85 -23.97 -10.40
C ALA A 54 3.54 -24.24 -9.59
N PRO A 55 2.79 -25.35 -9.81
CA PRO A 55 1.57 -25.66 -9.04
C PRO A 55 1.82 -25.90 -7.55
N TYR A 56 3.02 -26.37 -7.18
CA TYR A 56 3.36 -26.61 -5.77
C TYR A 56 3.52 -25.29 -5.03
N TRP A 57 4.14 -24.28 -5.65
CA TRP A 57 4.25 -22.95 -5.05
C TRP A 57 2.90 -22.29 -4.82
N SER A 58 1.93 -22.48 -5.73
CA SER A 58 0.57 -21.99 -5.51
C SER A 58 -0.13 -22.72 -4.36
N ARG A 59 0.07 -24.04 -4.22
CA ARG A 59 -0.47 -24.82 -3.09
C ARG A 59 0.16 -24.42 -1.76
N ILE A 60 1.48 -24.31 -1.69
CA ILE A 60 2.21 -23.86 -0.49
C ILE A 60 1.75 -22.45 -0.12
N LYS A 61 1.65 -21.53 -1.09
CA LYS A 61 1.17 -20.18 -0.84
C LYS A 61 -0.29 -20.21 -0.34
N ALA A 62 -1.16 -21.01 -0.93
CA ALA A 62 -2.55 -21.15 -0.50
C ALA A 62 -2.65 -21.71 0.94
N THR A 63 -1.92 -22.78 1.25
CA THR A 63 -1.88 -23.37 2.59
C THR A 63 -1.26 -22.43 3.62
N ALA A 64 -0.13 -21.79 3.31
CA ALA A 64 0.49 -20.80 4.19
C ALA A 64 -0.45 -19.59 4.40
N MET A 65 -1.10 -19.10 3.35
CA MET A 65 -2.07 -18.00 3.48
C MET A 65 -3.32 -18.41 4.26
N ASP A 66 -3.78 -19.66 4.16
CA ASP A 66 -4.93 -20.15 4.94
C ASP A 66 -4.56 -20.35 6.43
N ARG A 67 -3.32 -20.74 6.72
CA ARG A 67 -2.92 -21.18 8.07
C ARG A 67 -2.13 -20.15 8.89
N ILE A 68 -1.51 -19.15 8.25
CA ILE A 68 -0.93 -18.01 8.97
C ILE A 68 -2.10 -17.13 9.45
N ARG A 69 -2.46 -17.32 10.72
CA ARG A 69 -3.52 -16.59 11.42
C ARG A 69 -2.99 -16.02 12.72
N VAL A 70 -3.46 -14.83 13.11
CA VAL A 70 -3.11 -14.19 14.39
C VAL A 70 -4.24 -14.45 15.39
N PRO A 71 -3.92 -14.80 16.64
CA PRO A 71 -4.94 -15.04 17.65
C PRO A 71 -5.71 -13.74 17.94
N TRP A 72 -7.04 -13.83 17.95
CA TRP A 72 -7.93 -12.69 18.19
C TRP A 72 -9.14 -13.08 19.03
N LEU A 73 -9.74 -12.13 19.74
CA LEU A 73 -10.97 -12.35 20.50
C LEU A 73 -12.10 -12.76 19.52
N GLY A 74 -12.61 -13.98 19.66
CA GLY A 74 -13.62 -14.56 18.77
C GLY A 74 -13.07 -15.44 17.63
N GLY A 75 -11.80 -15.84 17.69
CA GLY A 75 -11.19 -16.80 16.76
C GLY A 75 -10.00 -16.23 15.97
N ALA A 76 -9.15 -17.11 15.45
CA ALA A 76 -7.94 -16.73 14.74
C ALA A 76 -8.25 -16.09 13.39
N LYS A 77 -7.75 -14.87 13.15
CA LYS A 77 -7.98 -14.12 11.92
C LYS A 77 -6.87 -14.37 10.90
N ARG A 78 -7.26 -14.61 9.65
CA ARG A 78 -6.34 -14.81 8.52
C ARG A 78 -5.47 -13.57 8.31
N VAL A 79 -4.16 -13.79 8.17
CA VAL A 79 -3.19 -12.75 7.88
C VAL A 79 -2.89 -12.74 6.40
N GLU A 80 -3.18 -11.62 5.74
CA GLU A 80 -2.76 -11.43 4.36
C GLU A 80 -1.24 -11.21 4.32
N LEU A 81 -0.49 -12.14 3.72
CA LEU A 81 0.98 -12.06 3.61
C LEU A 81 1.46 -10.76 2.94
N ASP A 82 0.67 -10.24 1.99
CA ASP A 82 0.93 -8.96 1.34
C ASP A 82 0.93 -7.79 2.34
N LEU A 83 0.11 -7.87 3.40
CA LEU A 83 0.03 -6.85 4.44
C LEU A 83 1.21 -6.97 5.43
N VAL A 84 1.61 -8.18 5.81
CA VAL A 84 2.66 -8.38 6.83
C VAL A 84 4.08 -8.26 6.27
N SER A 85 4.28 -8.60 4.99
CA SER A 85 5.61 -8.57 4.37
C SER A 85 6.32 -7.21 4.53
N PRO A 86 5.70 -6.05 4.21
CA PRO A 86 6.33 -4.75 4.43
C PRO A 86 6.64 -4.40 5.88
N ILE A 87 5.79 -4.84 6.83
CA ILE A 87 5.93 -4.56 8.27
C ILE A 87 7.24 -5.14 8.80
N ILE A 88 7.68 -6.28 8.27
CA ILE A 88 8.95 -6.91 8.64
C ILE A 88 10.07 -6.42 7.73
N LEU A 89 9.85 -6.42 6.42
CA LEU A 89 10.88 -6.15 5.43
C LEU A 89 11.46 -4.73 5.54
N LEU A 90 10.62 -3.72 5.72
CA LEU A 90 11.09 -2.33 5.75
C LEU A 90 12.01 -2.06 6.96
N PRO A 91 11.62 -2.34 8.22
CA PRO A 91 12.54 -2.21 9.35
C PRO A 91 13.82 -3.01 9.18
N THR A 92 13.76 -4.24 8.68
CA THR A 92 14.98 -5.05 8.43
C THR A 92 15.91 -4.40 7.42
N VAL A 93 15.38 -3.83 6.33
CA VAL A 93 16.18 -3.13 5.32
C VAL A 93 16.84 -1.89 5.90
N LEU A 94 16.13 -1.11 6.73
CA LEU A 94 16.69 0.08 7.38
C LEU A 94 17.78 -0.30 8.40
N LEU A 95 17.56 -1.33 9.22
CA LEU A 95 18.57 -1.82 10.16
C LEU A 95 19.82 -2.36 9.45
N LEU A 96 19.65 -3.06 8.32
CA LEU A 96 20.79 -3.50 7.51
C LEU A 96 21.62 -2.32 6.98
N ALA A 97 20.95 -1.23 6.57
CA ALA A 97 21.60 -0.01 6.13
C ALA A 97 22.35 0.75 7.25
N CYS A 98 22.03 0.48 8.52
CA CYS A 98 22.71 1.07 9.69
C CYS A 98 24.10 0.48 9.94
N HIS A 99 24.50 -0.62 9.29
CA HIS A 99 25.80 -1.23 9.56
C HIS A 99 27.00 -0.49 8.96
N SER A 100 26.83 0.15 7.79
CA SER A 100 27.89 0.90 7.13
C SER A 100 27.36 1.70 5.95
N TRP A 101 28.16 2.67 5.48
CA TRP A 101 27.94 3.39 4.22
C TRP A 101 27.79 2.45 3.02
N THR A 102 28.56 1.36 2.97
CA THR A 102 28.47 0.39 1.88
C THR A 102 27.14 -0.35 1.90
N MET A 103 26.65 -0.74 3.07
CA MET A 103 25.35 -1.39 3.22
C MET A 103 24.21 -0.46 2.86
N LEU A 104 24.26 0.81 3.28
CA LEU A 104 23.31 1.85 2.86
C LEU A 104 23.18 1.95 1.34
N MET A 105 24.32 2.06 0.64
CA MET A 105 24.32 2.20 -0.82
C MET A 105 23.76 0.95 -1.50
N ILE A 106 24.10 -0.25 -1.01
CA ILE A 106 23.60 -1.51 -1.56
C ILE A 106 22.09 -1.63 -1.33
N THR A 107 21.61 -1.44 -0.10
CA THR A 107 20.20 -1.63 0.25
C THR A 107 19.30 -0.66 -0.49
N PHE A 108 19.64 0.63 -0.53
CA PHE A 108 18.84 1.64 -1.23
C PHE A 108 19.00 1.63 -2.74
N SER A 109 20.06 1.02 -3.28
CA SER A 109 20.12 0.72 -4.71
C SER A 109 19.21 -0.45 -5.07
N VAL A 110 19.21 -1.54 -4.30
CA VAL A 110 18.44 -2.76 -4.59
C VAL A 110 16.93 -2.59 -4.35
N LEU A 111 16.55 -1.84 -3.31
CA LEU A 111 15.15 -1.70 -2.90
C LEU A 111 14.22 -1.18 -4.01
N PRO A 112 14.54 -0.08 -4.73
CA PRO A 112 13.70 0.40 -5.83
C PRO A 112 13.53 -0.63 -6.95
N PHE A 113 14.58 -1.38 -7.29
CA PHE A 113 14.48 -2.45 -8.31
C PHE A 113 13.57 -3.58 -7.84
N ALA A 114 13.66 -3.98 -6.56
CA ALA A 114 12.79 -5.00 -5.98
C ALA A 114 11.32 -4.56 -5.99
N LEU A 115 11.03 -3.35 -5.54
CA LEU A 115 9.67 -2.78 -5.54
C LEU A 115 9.12 -2.64 -6.97
N TYR A 116 9.94 -2.19 -7.92
CA TYR A 116 9.56 -2.12 -9.34
C TYR A 116 9.24 -3.51 -9.91
N PHE A 117 10.04 -4.52 -9.59
CA PHE A 117 9.83 -5.89 -10.05
C PHE A 117 8.53 -6.48 -9.49
N ILE A 118 8.26 -6.28 -8.19
CA ILE A 118 7.01 -6.69 -7.54
C ILE A 118 5.83 -5.97 -8.21
N HIS A 119 5.93 -4.65 -8.40
CA HIS A 119 4.89 -3.85 -9.05
C HIS A 119 4.60 -4.36 -10.47
N ARG A 120 5.65 -4.60 -11.27
CA ARG A 120 5.52 -5.10 -12.64
C ARG A 120 4.88 -6.48 -12.68
N ARG A 121 5.24 -7.38 -11.76
CA ARG A 121 4.61 -8.70 -11.61
C ARG A 121 3.11 -8.57 -11.33
N CYS A 122 2.74 -7.81 -10.29
CA CYS A 122 1.34 -7.59 -9.90
C CYS A 122 0.52 -6.90 -10.99
N SER A 123 1.12 -5.92 -11.68
CA SER A 123 0.49 -5.19 -12.78
C SER A 123 0.27 -6.10 -13.98
N SER A 124 1.25 -6.94 -14.33
CA SER A 124 1.15 -7.91 -15.43
C SER A 124 0.08 -8.97 -15.17
N SER A 125 -0.07 -9.44 -13.93
CA SER A 125 -1.11 -10.40 -13.54
C SER A 125 -2.47 -9.75 -13.29
N ARG A 126 -2.58 -8.41 -13.37
CA ARG A 126 -3.80 -7.63 -13.05
C ARG A 126 -4.40 -8.00 -11.68
N THR A 127 -3.55 -8.37 -10.73
CA THR A 127 -3.95 -8.76 -9.37
C THR A 127 -3.91 -7.54 -8.46
N ARG A 128 -5.00 -7.31 -7.72
CA ARG A 128 -5.04 -6.31 -6.66
C ARG A 128 -4.23 -6.82 -5.45
N THR A 129 -3.36 -5.98 -4.91
CA THR A 129 -2.50 -6.32 -3.75
C THR A 129 -2.48 -5.15 -2.77
N LYS A 130 -2.47 -5.45 -1.47
CA LYS A 130 -2.34 -4.45 -0.41
C LYS A 130 -0.88 -4.18 0.00
N PHE A 131 0.08 -4.84 -0.65
CA PHE A 131 1.50 -4.72 -0.34
C PHE A 131 1.99 -3.27 -0.36
N PHE A 132 1.65 -2.51 -1.41
CA PHE A 132 2.10 -1.12 -1.55
C PHE A 132 1.44 -0.19 -0.52
N LEU A 133 0.16 -0.39 -0.21
CA LEU A 133 -0.51 0.34 0.87
C LEU A 133 0.15 0.05 2.22
N SER A 134 0.40 -1.24 2.52
CA SER A 134 1.09 -1.64 3.74
C SER A 134 2.50 -1.05 3.83
N TRP A 135 3.24 -1.03 2.72
CA TRP A 135 4.54 -0.38 2.64
C TRP A 135 4.48 1.11 2.97
N THR A 136 3.50 1.84 2.42
CA THR A 136 3.26 3.26 2.72
C THR A 136 2.97 3.47 4.20
N VAL A 137 2.04 2.71 4.78
CA VAL A 137 1.65 2.85 6.19
C VAL A 137 2.82 2.48 7.12
N THR A 138 3.53 1.40 6.83
CA THR A 138 4.71 0.99 7.60
C THR A 138 5.80 2.07 7.52
N SER A 139 6.05 2.64 6.34
CA SER A 139 7.01 3.74 6.17
C SER A 139 6.65 4.95 7.02
N LEU A 140 5.38 5.35 7.03
CA LEU A 140 4.91 6.45 7.87
C LEU A 140 5.14 6.17 9.35
N VAL A 141 4.74 4.99 9.83
CA VAL A 141 4.88 4.61 11.25
C VAL A 141 6.35 4.54 11.66
N VAL A 142 7.21 3.93 10.85
CA VAL A 142 8.64 3.81 11.15
C VAL A 142 9.32 5.17 11.15
N LEU A 143 9.08 6.02 10.14
CA LEU A 143 9.67 7.35 10.06
C LEU A 143 9.23 8.24 11.23
N LEU A 144 7.93 8.24 11.58
CA LEU A 144 7.43 8.97 12.74
C LEU A 144 7.96 8.39 14.05
N GLY A 145 8.05 7.07 14.16
CA GLY A 145 8.58 6.38 15.33
C GLY A 145 10.02 6.76 15.59
N VAL A 146 10.89 6.64 14.57
CA VAL A 146 12.30 7.06 14.67
C VAL A 146 12.38 8.56 15.00
N PHE A 147 11.60 9.41 14.34
CA PHE A 147 11.63 10.85 14.63
C PHE A 147 11.22 11.17 16.09
N GLN A 148 10.11 10.63 16.58
CA GLN A 148 9.61 10.96 17.91
C GLN A 148 10.38 10.26 19.05
N LEU A 149 10.87 9.03 18.83
CA LEU A 149 11.52 8.23 19.86
C LEU A 149 13.04 8.39 19.89
N GLU A 150 13.66 8.71 18.75
CA GLU A 150 15.11 8.85 18.66
C GLU A 150 15.50 10.32 18.46
N VAL A 151 14.91 11.05 17.50
CA VAL A 151 15.35 12.43 17.15
C VAL A 151 14.91 13.47 18.19
N VAL A 152 13.63 13.52 18.54
CA VAL A 152 13.09 14.54 19.48
C VAL A 152 13.78 14.52 20.86
N PRO A 153 14.12 13.35 21.45
CA PRO A 153 14.83 13.30 22.73
C PRO A 153 16.23 13.92 22.77
N TYR A 154 16.87 14.19 21.62
CA TYR A 154 18.14 14.93 21.60
C TYR A 154 17.99 16.41 22.01
N LEU A 155 16.76 16.92 22.18
CA LEU A 155 16.43 18.29 22.62
C LEU A 155 16.97 19.42 21.72
N GLU A 156 17.47 19.09 20.53
CA GLU A 156 17.91 20.08 19.53
C GLU A 156 16.74 20.62 18.68
N ILE A 157 15.62 19.89 18.64
CA ILE A 157 14.42 20.27 17.88
C ILE A 157 13.51 21.16 18.73
N LEU A 158 13.14 22.32 18.20
CA LEU A 158 12.17 23.19 18.87
C LEU A 158 10.78 22.55 18.91
N PHE A 159 10.04 22.78 20.00
CA PHE A 159 8.65 22.33 20.12
C PHE A 159 7.76 22.80 18.95
N SER A 160 7.99 24.03 18.46
CA SER A 160 7.29 24.57 17.30
C SER A 160 7.59 23.79 16.01
N GLU A 161 8.83 23.38 15.79
CA GLU A 161 9.25 22.63 14.60
C GLU A 161 8.62 21.23 14.59
N ASN A 162 8.67 20.54 15.73
CA ASN A 162 7.98 19.27 15.92
C ASN A 162 6.47 19.41 15.68
N THR A 163 5.84 20.44 16.26
CA THR A 163 4.40 20.69 16.08
C THR A 163 4.04 20.93 14.62
N VAL A 164 4.83 21.73 13.89
CA VAL A 164 4.62 21.98 12.46
C VAL A 164 4.71 20.69 11.65
N LEU A 165 5.72 19.86 11.91
CA LEU A 165 5.85 18.57 11.22
C LEU A 165 4.65 17.65 11.51
N MET A 166 4.25 17.55 12.77
CA MET A 166 3.11 16.70 13.17
C MET A 166 1.79 17.16 12.55
N LEU A 167 1.57 18.47 12.44
CA LEU A 167 0.39 19.03 11.75
C LEU A 167 0.43 18.74 10.24
N ALA A 168 1.59 18.87 9.60
CA ALA A 168 1.75 18.56 8.18
C ALA A 168 1.50 17.07 7.88
N VAL A 169 1.98 16.18 8.75
CA VAL A 169 1.71 14.74 8.67
C VAL A 169 0.24 14.44 8.91
N ALA A 170 -0.38 15.03 9.93
CA ALA A 170 -1.81 14.86 10.19
C ALA A 170 -2.66 15.31 9.00
N PHE A 171 -2.34 16.46 8.40
CA PHE A 171 -2.99 16.95 7.19
C PHE A 171 -2.85 15.96 6.02
N THR A 172 -1.66 15.39 5.84
CA THR A 172 -1.40 14.38 4.80
C THR A 172 -2.24 13.12 5.02
N CYS A 173 -2.34 12.63 6.27
CA CYS A 173 -3.18 11.50 6.63
C CYS A 173 -4.68 11.78 6.41
N LEU A 174 -5.14 12.99 6.73
CA LEU A 174 -6.52 13.41 6.47
C LEU A 174 -6.83 13.43 4.97
N CYS A 175 -5.91 13.94 4.14
CA CYS A 175 -6.05 13.90 2.69
C CYS A 175 -6.12 12.46 2.18
N ALA A 176 -5.23 11.58 2.64
CA ALA A 176 -5.25 10.16 2.26
C ALA A 176 -6.56 9.47 2.69
N TYR A 177 -7.06 9.77 3.88
CA TYR A 177 -8.35 9.30 4.36
C TYR A 177 -9.50 9.78 3.48
N GLN A 178 -9.52 11.06 3.10
CA GLN A 178 -10.53 11.60 2.19
C GLN A 178 -10.48 10.93 0.82
N VAL A 179 -9.29 10.62 0.31
CA VAL A 179 -9.12 9.91 -0.97
C VAL A 179 -9.73 8.51 -0.93
N HIS A 180 -9.57 7.81 0.19
CA HIS A 180 -10.12 6.47 0.38
C HIS A 180 -11.62 6.49 0.71
N SER A 181 -12.08 7.47 1.48
CA SER A 181 -13.44 7.54 2.03
C SER A 181 -14.46 8.12 1.06
N CYS A 182 -14.02 8.87 0.04
CA CYS A 182 -14.94 9.38 -0.98
C CYS A 182 -15.30 8.23 -1.94
N PRO A 183 -16.54 7.70 -1.90
CA PRO A 183 -16.93 6.64 -2.80
C PRO A 183 -16.84 7.14 -4.24
N PRO A 184 -16.21 6.39 -5.15
CA PRO A 184 -16.22 6.69 -6.56
C PRO A 184 -17.60 6.38 -7.12
N ASP A 185 -18.49 7.36 -7.04
CA ASP A 185 -19.87 7.18 -7.46
C ASP A 185 -19.97 6.92 -8.96
N LEU A 186 -20.37 5.69 -9.30
CA LEU A 186 -21.15 5.33 -10.49
C LEU A 186 -21.82 3.95 -10.36
N VAL A 187 -22.02 3.42 -9.14
CA VAL A 187 -22.88 2.25 -8.93
C VAL A 187 -24.19 2.72 -8.31
N ALA A 188 -25.09 3.16 -9.18
CA ALA A 188 -26.53 3.09 -8.96
C ALA A 188 -27.18 2.73 -10.29
N THR A 189 -27.01 1.46 -10.69
CA THR A 189 -27.80 0.63 -11.64
C THR A 189 -26.89 -0.52 -12.07
N GLY A 190 -27.17 -1.82 -11.97
CA GLY A 190 -28.18 -2.61 -11.27
C GLY A 190 -27.76 -4.09 -11.42
N VAL A 191 -27.92 -4.87 -10.35
CA VAL A 191 -28.32 -6.30 -10.23
C VAL A 191 -27.76 -6.83 -8.90
N THR A 192 -28.49 -6.58 -7.82
CA THR A 192 -28.69 -7.61 -6.79
C THR A 192 -30.09 -8.15 -7.05
N LEU A 193 -30.18 -9.43 -7.39
CA LEU A 193 -31.42 -10.19 -7.31
C LEU A 193 -31.82 -10.23 -5.83
N GLU A 194 -32.59 -9.24 -5.35
CA GLU A 194 -33.57 -9.44 -4.29
C GLU A 194 -34.76 -8.52 -4.52
N ALA A 195 -35.93 -9.11 -4.40
CA ALA A 195 -37.19 -8.59 -4.86
C ALA A 195 -37.62 -7.34 -4.06
N GLY A 196 -38.08 -6.34 -4.81
CA GLY A 196 -39.14 -5.44 -4.34
C GLY A 196 -38.72 -4.33 -3.37
N LYS A 197 -38.06 -3.29 -3.86
CA LYS A 197 -38.25 -1.90 -3.41
C LYS A 197 -37.65 -0.93 -4.42
N SER A 198 -38.50 -0.09 -5.02
CA SER A 198 -38.12 0.97 -5.94
C SER A 198 -37.33 2.05 -5.19
N VAL A 199 -36.06 2.24 -5.56
CA VAL A 199 -35.25 3.40 -5.16
C VAL A 199 -35.07 4.27 -6.39
N GLU A 200 -35.46 5.54 -6.28
CA GLU A 200 -35.40 6.54 -7.34
C GLU A 200 -33.97 6.68 -7.88
N ALA A 201 -33.83 6.39 -9.16
CA ALA A 201 -32.61 6.64 -9.90
C ALA A 201 -32.41 8.16 -10.03
N CYS A 202 -31.25 8.68 -9.62
CA CYS A 202 -30.85 10.03 -9.99
C CYS A 202 -30.45 10.01 -11.47
N SER A 203 -31.44 10.16 -12.35
CA SER A 203 -31.23 10.30 -13.79
C SER A 203 -30.56 11.64 -14.05
N VAL A 204 -29.24 11.64 -14.17
CA VAL A 204 -28.54 12.76 -14.79
C VAL A 204 -28.99 12.78 -16.25
N ASN A 205 -29.90 13.70 -16.59
CA ASN A 205 -30.33 13.97 -17.96
C ASN A 205 -29.15 14.58 -18.73
N VAL A 206 -28.25 13.72 -19.23
CA VAL A 206 -27.27 14.10 -20.26
C VAL A 206 -27.86 13.68 -21.60
N PRO A 207 -28.04 14.61 -22.56
CA PRO A 207 -28.43 14.24 -23.91
C PRO A 207 -27.24 13.57 -24.58
N TYR A 208 -27.25 12.24 -24.74
CA TYR A 208 -26.19 11.53 -25.46
C TYR A 208 -26.73 10.41 -26.33
N SER A 209 -26.12 10.27 -27.51
CA SER A 209 -26.41 9.24 -28.50
C SER A 209 -26.11 7.85 -27.91
N GLU A 210 -27.11 6.97 -27.97
CA GLU A 210 -26.99 5.54 -27.69
C GLU A 210 -26.07 4.89 -28.73
N THR A 211 -24.76 4.99 -28.54
CA THR A 211 -23.79 4.15 -29.23
C THR A 211 -23.45 2.99 -28.30
N GLU A 212 -23.50 1.75 -28.81
CA GLU A 212 -23.21 0.54 -28.03
C GLU A 212 -21.81 0.58 -27.38
N ASP A 213 -20.87 1.35 -27.97
CA ASP A 213 -19.51 1.59 -27.49
C ASP A 213 -19.44 2.33 -26.13
N ALA A 214 -20.52 2.99 -25.71
CA ALA A 214 -20.57 3.71 -24.44
C ALA A 214 -20.91 2.80 -23.24
N LYS A 215 -21.28 1.52 -23.45
CA LYS A 215 -21.68 0.62 -22.37
C LYS A 215 -20.49 -0.18 -21.82
N CYS A 216 -20.35 -0.20 -20.49
CA CYS A 216 -19.36 -1.06 -19.85
C CYS A 216 -19.77 -2.53 -19.94
N SER A 217 -18.95 -3.37 -20.58
CA SER A 217 -19.21 -4.81 -20.70
C SER A 217 -19.25 -5.57 -19.36
N VAL A 218 -18.57 -5.07 -18.33
CA VAL A 218 -18.52 -5.70 -17.00
C VAL A 218 -19.64 -5.19 -16.10
N CYS A 219 -19.79 -3.88 -15.97
CA CYS A 219 -20.76 -3.27 -15.06
C CYS A 219 -22.16 -3.15 -15.68
N GLN A 220 -22.30 -3.32 -16.99
CA GLN A 220 -23.55 -3.16 -17.74
C GLN A 220 -24.19 -1.76 -17.62
N VAL A 221 -23.42 -0.75 -17.21
CA VAL A 221 -23.82 0.66 -17.13
C VAL A 221 -23.38 1.43 -18.36
N VAL A 222 -24.20 2.37 -18.81
CA VAL A 222 -23.79 3.39 -19.80
C VAL A 222 -22.77 4.30 -19.14
N GLN A 223 -21.57 4.40 -19.71
CA GLN A 223 -20.47 5.20 -19.20
C GLN A 223 -20.63 6.65 -19.67
N PRO A 224 -20.76 7.63 -18.75
CA PRO A 224 -20.69 9.03 -19.12
C PRO A 224 -19.35 9.38 -19.79
N PRO A 225 -19.23 10.54 -20.47
CA PRO A 225 -17.96 10.98 -21.03
C PRO A 225 -16.83 10.93 -19.99
N ARG A 226 -15.66 10.43 -20.40
CA ARG A 226 -14.45 10.28 -19.56
C ARG A 226 -14.60 9.29 -18.38
N CYS A 227 -15.71 8.55 -18.30
CA CYS A 227 -15.85 7.43 -17.37
C CYS A 227 -15.10 6.20 -17.90
N SER A 228 -14.53 5.39 -17.00
CA SER A 228 -13.88 4.13 -17.38
C SER A 228 -13.91 3.10 -16.26
N HIS A 229 -13.92 1.82 -16.64
CA HIS A 229 -13.89 0.70 -15.70
C HIS A 229 -12.46 0.44 -15.20
N CYS A 230 -12.31 0.21 -13.90
CA CYS A 230 -11.07 -0.26 -13.31
C CYS A 230 -11.20 -1.75 -12.95
N HIS A 231 -10.45 -2.61 -13.64
CA HIS A 231 -10.47 -4.06 -13.36
C HIS A 231 -10.01 -4.42 -11.94
N LEU A 232 -9.09 -3.65 -11.35
CA LEU A 232 -8.61 -3.89 -9.98
C LEU A 232 -9.68 -3.57 -8.94
N CYS A 233 -10.47 -2.51 -9.17
CA CYS A 233 -11.55 -2.10 -8.28
C CYS A 233 -12.90 -2.76 -8.61
N GLY A 234 -13.05 -3.38 -9.78
CA GLY A 234 -14.28 -4.01 -10.25
C GLY A 234 -15.44 -3.04 -10.51
N ARG A 235 -15.18 -1.74 -10.72
CA ARG A 235 -16.22 -0.71 -10.88
C ARG A 235 -15.81 0.43 -11.82
N CYS A 236 -16.80 1.18 -12.29
CA CYS A 236 -16.63 2.36 -13.14
C CYS A 236 -16.34 3.62 -12.31
N PHE A 237 -15.45 4.46 -12.82
CA PHE A 237 -15.04 5.72 -12.18
C PHE A 237 -15.22 6.88 -13.17
N LEU A 238 -15.85 7.96 -12.71
CA LEU A 238 -15.96 9.20 -13.48
C LEU A 238 -14.62 9.93 -13.53
N LYS A 239 -14.27 10.47 -14.70
CA LYS A 239 -12.97 11.10 -15.00
C LYS A 239 -11.81 10.28 -14.43
N ARG A 240 -11.80 8.98 -14.73
CA ARG A 240 -10.83 8.05 -14.14
C ARG A 240 -9.40 8.47 -14.52
N ASP A 241 -8.54 8.63 -13.51
CA ASP A 241 -7.13 8.94 -13.72
C ASP A 241 -6.27 7.68 -13.70
N HIS A 242 -6.17 7.03 -12.54
CA HIS A 242 -5.45 5.77 -12.41
C HIS A 242 -5.92 5.00 -11.17
N HIS A 243 -5.48 3.75 -11.05
CA HIS A 243 -5.56 3.02 -9.78
C HIS A 243 -4.23 3.23 -9.04
N CYS A 244 -4.26 3.89 -7.89
CA CYS A 244 -3.08 4.15 -7.09
C CYS A 244 -2.82 2.94 -6.20
N VAL A 245 -1.77 2.17 -6.51
CA VAL A 245 -1.39 0.97 -5.72
C VAL A 245 -0.98 1.34 -4.30
N TRP A 246 -0.39 2.52 -4.10
CA TRP A 246 0.10 3.01 -2.80
C TRP A 246 -1.01 3.40 -1.82
N LEU A 247 -2.21 3.69 -2.33
CA LEU A 247 -3.42 3.99 -1.54
C LEU A 247 -4.49 2.89 -1.67
N ASP A 248 -4.22 1.84 -2.45
CA ASP A 248 -5.16 0.77 -2.83
C ASP A 248 -6.56 1.29 -3.25
N THR A 249 -6.59 2.42 -3.96
CA THR A 249 -7.84 3.06 -4.40
C THR A 249 -7.68 3.73 -5.75
N CYS A 250 -8.78 3.89 -6.47
CA CYS A 250 -8.77 4.58 -7.75
C CYS A 250 -8.94 6.08 -7.55
N ILE A 251 -8.12 6.84 -8.28
CA ILE A 251 -8.18 8.29 -8.36
C ILE A 251 -9.06 8.68 -9.54
N GLY A 252 -10.03 9.55 -9.28
CA GLY A 252 -10.99 10.07 -10.25
C GLY A 252 -11.56 11.39 -9.78
N GLU A 253 -12.66 11.84 -10.38
CA GLU A 253 -13.16 13.21 -10.20
C GLU A 253 -13.35 13.63 -8.73
N LYS A 254 -13.98 12.78 -7.92
CA LYS A 254 -14.39 13.15 -6.55
C LYS A 254 -13.25 13.23 -5.56
N ASN A 255 -12.19 12.46 -5.76
CA ASN A 255 -11.06 12.37 -4.82
C ASN A 255 -9.75 12.96 -5.36
N HIS A 256 -9.70 13.44 -6.61
CA HIS A 256 -8.47 13.97 -7.21
C HIS A 256 -7.89 15.16 -6.46
N ARG A 257 -8.73 16.08 -5.95
CA ARG A 257 -8.25 17.25 -5.18
C ARG A 257 -7.53 16.84 -3.89
N ALA A 258 -8.15 15.97 -3.11
CA ALA A 258 -7.55 15.44 -1.87
C ALA A 258 -6.26 14.66 -2.19
N PHE A 259 -6.21 13.97 -3.33
CA PHE A 259 -5.01 13.28 -3.79
C PHE A 259 -3.84 14.24 -4.06
N ILE A 260 -4.06 15.35 -4.78
CA ILE A 260 -3.02 16.36 -5.05
C ILE A 260 -2.54 17.02 -3.75
N LEU A 261 -3.46 17.41 -2.87
CA LEU A 261 -3.11 18.02 -1.58
C LEU A 261 -2.34 17.05 -0.68
N GLY A 262 -2.72 15.77 -0.67
CA GLY A 262 -2.01 14.71 0.04
C GLY A 262 -0.59 14.50 -0.50
N LEU A 263 -0.41 14.50 -1.83
CA LEU A 263 0.94 14.41 -2.43
C LEU A 263 1.82 15.59 -2.03
N LEU A 264 1.29 16.82 -2.07
CA LEU A 264 2.02 18.02 -1.65
C LEU A 264 2.41 17.95 -0.17
N GLY A 265 1.44 17.64 0.70
CA GLY A 265 1.69 17.47 2.14
C GLY A 265 2.73 16.38 2.43
N LEU A 266 2.70 15.26 1.69
CA LEU A 266 3.67 14.18 1.84
C LEU A 266 5.09 14.62 1.44
N VAL A 267 5.25 15.32 0.30
CA VAL A 267 6.57 15.84 -0.13
C VAL A 267 7.13 16.80 0.91
N VAL A 268 6.32 17.75 1.38
CA VAL A 268 6.73 18.73 2.39
C VAL A 268 7.14 18.03 3.69
N SER A 269 6.32 17.09 4.17
CA SER A 269 6.58 16.37 5.42
C SER A 269 7.86 15.52 5.35
N LEU A 270 8.09 14.83 4.22
CA LEU A 270 9.28 14.01 4.03
C LEU A 270 10.56 14.86 3.97
N ILE A 271 10.54 15.96 3.21
CA ILE A 271 11.72 16.84 3.08
C ILE A 271 12.00 17.56 4.39
N TYR A 272 10.96 18.12 5.03
CA TYR A 272 11.11 18.86 6.28
C TYR A 272 11.56 17.94 7.42
N GLY A 273 10.92 16.78 7.59
CA GLY A 273 11.32 15.79 8.60
C GLY A 273 12.73 15.26 8.40
N ALA A 274 13.14 15.02 7.14
CA ALA A 274 14.52 14.63 6.84
C ALA A 274 15.53 15.73 7.14
N ASN A 275 15.20 16.99 6.82
CA ASN A 275 16.07 18.14 7.15
C ASN A 275 16.28 18.26 8.65
N LEU A 276 15.20 18.30 9.45
CA LEU A 276 15.28 18.34 10.91
C LEU A 276 16.12 17.19 11.47
N THR A 277 15.89 15.97 10.99
CA THR A 277 16.66 14.79 11.43
C THR A 277 18.14 14.93 11.11
N LEU A 278 18.48 15.30 9.87
CA LEU A 278 19.87 15.42 9.43
C LEU A 278 20.61 16.55 10.12
N THR A 279 19.95 17.66 10.45
CA THR A 279 20.56 18.76 11.19
C THR A 279 20.84 18.41 12.65
N THR A 280 20.13 17.42 13.22
CA THR A 280 20.38 16.90 14.57
C THR A 280 21.53 15.87 14.59
N VAL A 281 21.59 14.98 13.60
CA VAL A 281 22.57 13.87 13.62
C VAL A 281 23.87 14.14 12.86
N CYS A 282 23.89 15.10 11.95
CA CYS A 282 25.11 15.54 11.26
C CYS A 282 25.53 16.93 11.78
N ARG A 283 26.81 17.28 11.64
CA ARG A 283 27.26 18.65 11.98
C ARG A 283 26.58 19.64 11.02
N PRO A 284 25.74 20.56 11.52
CA PRO A 284 24.98 21.44 10.65
C PRO A 284 25.76 22.71 10.30
N LYS A 285 25.38 23.34 9.19
CA LYS A 285 25.89 24.63 8.73
C LYS A 285 24.73 25.53 8.33
N MET A 286 24.88 26.83 8.58
CA MET A 286 23.91 27.84 8.14
C MET A 286 24.07 28.12 6.64
N LEU A 287 22.98 27.97 5.89
CA LEU A 287 22.82 28.45 4.52
C LEU A 287 22.08 29.79 4.54
N TRP A 288 22.68 30.81 3.94
CA TRP A 288 22.15 32.19 3.86
C TRP A 288 21.70 32.74 5.23
N ASP A 289 22.41 32.38 6.30
CA ASP A 289 22.12 32.78 7.68
C ASP A 289 20.69 32.52 8.17
N THR A 290 19.91 31.70 7.45
CA THR A 290 18.48 31.48 7.71
C THR A 290 18.11 30.00 7.76
N PHE A 291 18.79 29.13 6.98
CA PHE A 291 18.43 27.71 6.87
C PHE A 291 19.53 26.80 7.37
N LEU A 292 19.21 25.86 8.24
CA LEU A 292 20.17 24.88 8.76
C LEU A 292 20.26 23.67 7.82
N ILE A 293 21.47 23.31 7.40
CA ILE A 293 21.73 22.21 6.44
C ILE A 293 22.82 21.28 6.98
N PRO A 294 22.71 19.96 6.81
CA PRO A 294 23.78 19.02 7.17
C PRO A 294 25.06 19.24 6.33
N ASP A 295 26.23 19.26 6.98
CA ASP A 295 27.54 19.46 6.33
C ASP A 295 28.43 18.20 6.44
N ASN A 296 28.67 17.69 7.66
CA ASN A 296 29.52 16.52 7.89
C ASN A 296 28.78 15.40 8.64
N CYS A 297 28.70 14.22 8.02
CA CYS A 297 28.03 13.03 8.57
C CYS A 297 28.97 11.83 8.80
N PHE A 298 30.30 12.01 8.88
CA PHE A 298 31.24 10.87 8.92
C PHE A 298 31.06 9.97 10.16
N GLU A 299 30.71 10.57 11.31
CA GLU A 299 30.60 9.91 12.62
C GLU A 299 29.25 9.22 12.85
N VAL A 300 28.30 9.28 11.90
CA VAL A 300 26.93 8.76 12.09
C VAL A 300 26.85 7.24 12.33
N TYR A 301 27.90 6.49 11.97
CA TYR A 301 27.99 5.04 12.11
C TYR A 301 28.67 4.57 13.40
N GLU A 302 29.07 5.48 14.28
CA GLU A 302 29.66 5.12 15.59
C GLU A 302 28.60 4.62 16.59
N ASP A 303 27.36 5.11 16.45
CA ASP A 303 26.22 4.72 17.28
C ASP A 303 25.05 4.26 16.38
N ILE A 304 24.41 3.15 16.78
CA ILE A 304 23.31 2.55 16.01
C ILE A 304 22.04 3.41 15.99
N HIS A 305 21.75 4.17 17.06
CA HIS A 305 20.61 5.07 17.13
C HIS A 305 20.81 6.27 16.19
N ILE A 306 22.01 6.85 16.18
CA ILE A 306 22.38 7.92 15.25
C ILE A 306 22.34 7.41 13.80
N SER A 307 22.86 6.19 13.56
CA SER A 307 22.80 5.52 12.26
C SER A 307 21.35 5.35 11.78
N LEU A 308 20.45 4.92 12.68
CA LEU A 308 19.04 4.70 12.37
C LEU A 308 18.34 6.00 11.98
N CYS A 309 18.59 7.09 12.71
CA CYS A 309 18.09 8.42 12.37
C CYS A 309 18.59 8.88 10.99
N PHE A 310 19.90 8.77 10.74
CA PHE A 310 20.51 9.15 9.46
C PHE A 310 19.93 8.34 8.29
N VAL A 311 19.90 7.01 8.40
CA VAL A 311 19.34 6.09 7.39
C VAL A 311 17.87 6.40 7.12
N SER A 312 17.08 6.68 8.17
CA SER A 312 15.65 7.02 8.04
C SER A 312 15.45 8.36 7.31
N ALA A 313 16.29 9.36 7.56
CA ALA A 313 16.24 10.62 6.83
C ALA A 313 16.63 10.46 5.35
N VAL A 314 17.66 9.66 5.05
CA VAL A 314 18.03 9.30 3.67
C VAL A 314 16.88 8.57 2.97
N TYR A 315 16.24 7.61 3.65
CA TYR A 315 15.06 6.91 3.12
C TYR A 315 13.92 7.89 2.80
N ALA A 316 13.61 8.82 3.71
CA ALA A 316 12.58 9.84 3.50
C ALA A 316 12.88 10.73 2.28
N LEU A 317 14.14 11.14 2.09
CA LEU A 317 14.57 11.91 0.92
C LEU A 317 14.41 11.11 -0.37
N LEU A 318 14.84 9.84 -0.38
CA LEU A 318 14.70 8.95 -1.54
C LEU A 318 13.23 8.70 -1.91
N VAL A 319 12.35 8.59 -0.92
CA VAL A 319 10.90 8.47 -1.14
C VAL A 319 10.30 9.79 -1.65
N SER A 320 10.82 10.94 -1.22
CA SER A 320 10.29 12.24 -1.66
C SER A 320 10.46 12.47 -3.16
N ILE A 321 11.51 11.92 -3.78
CA ILE A 321 11.78 12.05 -5.23
C ILE A 321 10.64 11.51 -6.11
N PRO A 322 10.27 10.21 -6.06
CA PRO A 322 9.17 9.69 -6.87
C PRO A 322 7.81 10.32 -6.53
N VAL A 323 7.57 10.69 -5.27
CA VAL A 323 6.33 11.39 -4.87
C VAL A 323 6.27 12.78 -5.50
N ALA A 324 7.38 13.54 -5.48
CA ALA A 324 7.47 14.85 -6.12
C ALA A 324 7.33 14.77 -7.64
N LEU A 325 7.92 13.75 -8.28
CA LEU A 325 7.73 13.48 -9.71
C LEU A 325 6.27 13.16 -10.04
N MET A 326 5.60 12.37 -9.19
CA MET A 326 4.17 12.09 -9.35
C MET A 326 3.31 13.35 -9.18
N LEU A 327 3.63 14.19 -8.19
CA LEU A 327 2.97 15.48 -8.00
C LEU A 327 3.14 16.38 -9.22
N PHE A 328 4.37 16.52 -9.71
CA PHE A 328 4.67 17.32 -10.91
C PHE A 328 3.91 16.80 -12.12
N GLN A 329 3.92 15.48 -12.36
CA GLN A 329 3.17 14.86 -13.45
C GLN A 329 1.68 15.17 -13.36
N GLN A 330 1.10 15.09 -12.16
CA GLN A 330 -0.33 15.34 -11.95
C GLN A 330 -0.69 16.81 -12.13
N LEU A 331 0.14 17.74 -11.64
CA LEU A 331 -0.06 19.17 -11.86
C LEU A 331 0.01 19.53 -13.36
N TRP A 332 0.96 18.93 -14.08
CA TRP A 332 1.05 19.04 -15.53
C TRP A 332 -0.23 18.56 -16.23
N LEU A 333 -0.73 17.38 -15.85
CA LEU A 333 -1.96 16.79 -16.39
C LEU A 333 -3.21 17.65 -16.11
N VAL A 334 -3.28 18.25 -14.92
CA VAL A 334 -4.32 19.22 -14.56
C VAL A 334 -4.24 20.45 -15.48
N ALA A 335 -3.04 20.98 -15.74
CA ALA A 335 -2.85 22.14 -16.59
C ALA A 335 -3.33 21.90 -18.03
N ILE A 336 -3.20 20.67 -18.54
CA ILE A 336 -3.70 20.27 -19.88
C ILE A 336 -5.09 19.61 -19.85
N ASN A 337 -5.77 19.61 -18.70
CA ASN A 337 -7.09 18.99 -18.46
C ASN A 337 -7.23 17.53 -18.97
N THR A 338 -6.15 16.75 -18.91
CA THR A 338 -6.09 15.35 -19.37
C THR A 338 -5.82 14.44 -18.18
N THR A 339 -6.41 13.23 -18.17
CA THR A 339 -6.06 12.20 -17.19
C THR A 339 -4.94 11.29 -17.67
N ILE A 340 -4.24 10.61 -16.76
CA ILE A 340 -3.25 9.57 -17.10
C ILE A 340 -3.88 8.51 -18.00
N TYR A 341 -5.11 8.12 -17.70
CA TYR A 341 -5.84 7.12 -18.49
C TYR A 341 -6.06 7.58 -19.93
N GLU A 342 -6.52 8.81 -20.13
CA GLU A 342 -6.73 9.41 -21.45
C GLU A 342 -5.42 9.48 -22.24
N MET A 343 -4.35 9.98 -21.61
CA MET A 343 -3.01 10.05 -22.22
C MET A 343 -2.51 8.66 -22.67
N ARG A 344 -2.73 7.61 -21.87
CA ARG A 344 -2.33 6.24 -22.23
C ARG A 344 -3.20 5.67 -23.36
N ARG A 345 -4.50 5.95 -23.38
CA ARG A 345 -5.42 5.48 -24.43
C ARG A 345 -5.11 6.12 -25.78
N HIS A 346 -4.80 7.42 -25.80
CA HIS A 346 -4.41 8.11 -27.04
C HIS A 346 -3.12 7.53 -27.66
N LYS A 347 -2.12 7.17 -26.85
CA LYS A 347 -0.91 6.49 -27.37
C LYS A 347 -1.20 5.14 -28.03
N ILE A 348 -2.20 4.40 -27.55
CA ILE A 348 -2.57 3.10 -28.13
C ILE A 348 -3.31 3.31 -29.45
N GLY A 349 -4.19 4.31 -29.54
CA GLY A 349 -4.97 4.61 -30.76
C GLY A 349 -4.18 5.26 -31.90
N VAL A 350 -2.96 5.76 -31.65
CA VAL A 350 -2.06 6.29 -32.70
C VAL A 350 -1.10 5.20 -33.23
N VAL A 351 -1.01 4.06 -32.53
CA VAL A 351 -0.13 2.93 -32.88
C VAL A 351 -0.92 1.77 -33.52
N GLN A 352 -2.24 1.90 -33.65
CA GLN A 352 -3.11 1.06 -34.47
C GLN A 352 -3.39 1.78 -35.77
#